data_AF-F0G4J5-F1
#
_entry.id   AF-F0G4J5-F1
#
_cell.length_a   1.000
_cell.length_b   1.000
_cell.length_c   1.000
_cell.angle_alpha   90.00
_cell.angle_beta   90.00
_cell.angle_gamma   90.00
#
_symmetry.space_group_name_H-M   'P 1'
#
loop_
_entity.id
_entity.type
_entity.pdbx_description
1 polymer ?
#
loop_
_entity_poly.entity_id
_entity_poly.type
_entity_poly.pdbx_seq_one_letter_code
_entity_poly.pdbx_strand_id
1 'polypeptide(L)' 'QPWGGGCRIVEWIDSEGRLARRVVAEHVTEAEVAAAIRRPTEGRRHLMGDDEQMPRDTLPRR' A
#
# COMPACT_ATOMS: atom_id res chain seq x y z
N GLN A 1 7.47 7.79 20.59
CA GLN A 1 7.06 6.80 19.56
C GLN A 1 7.07 7.51 18.21
N PRO A 2 7.76 6.98 17.18
CA PRO A 2 7.96 7.69 15.92
C PRO A 2 6.68 7.90 15.10
N TRP A 3 5.58 7.22 15.44
CA TRP A 3 4.33 7.28 14.67
C TRP A 3 3.22 8.11 15.30
N GLY A 4 3.45 8.69 16.50
CA GLY A 4 2.54 9.66 17.12
C GLY A 4 1.05 9.39 16.89
N GLY A 5 0.51 8.33 17.48
CA GLY A 5 -0.86 7.86 17.21
C GLY A 5 -0.90 6.59 16.35
N GLY A 6 -2.09 6.03 16.15
CA GLY A 6 -2.31 4.88 15.28
C GLY A 6 -2.13 5.23 13.79
N CYS A 7 -2.27 4.24 12.91
CA CYS A 7 -2.26 4.45 11.47
C CYS A 7 -3.29 3.57 10.77
N ARG A 8 -3.60 3.91 9.52
CA ARG A 8 -4.39 3.06 8.61
C ARG A 8 -3.51 2.61 7.46
N ILE A 9 -3.87 1.47 6.88
CA ILE A 9 -3.25 0.96 5.66
C ILE A 9 -4.30 1.05 4.55
N VAL A 10 -3.95 1.73 3.47
CA VAL A 10 -4.73 1.73 2.22
C VAL A 10 -4.08 0.73 1.27
N GLU A 11 -4.85 -0.21 0.75
CA GLU A 11 -4.41 -1.23 -0.20
C GLU A 11 -5.23 -1.13 -1.48
N TRP A 12 -4.57 -1.23 -2.63
CA TRP A 12 -5.22 -1.17 -3.93
C TRP A 12 -4.43 -1.96 -4.98
N ILE A 13 -5.05 -2.21 -6.12
CA ILE A 13 -4.37 -2.76 -7.30
C ILE A 13 -3.99 -1.59 -8.20
N ASP A 14 -2.72 -1.47 -8.54
CA ASP A 14 -2.22 -0.43 -9.43
C ASP A 14 -2.62 -0.69 -10.90
N SER A 15 -2.28 0.25 -11.78
CA SER A 15 -2.57 0.13 -13.21
C SER A 15 -1.83 -1.01 -13.91
N GLU A 16 -0.78 -1.57 -13.29
CA GLU A 16 -0.03 -2.73 -13.80
C GLU A 16 -0.56 -4.06 -13.24
N GLY A 17 -1.60 -4.01 -12.40
CA GLY A 17 -2.20 -5.18 -11.78
C GLY A 17 -1.46 -5.69 -10.55
N ARG A 18 -0.60 -4.86 -9.93
CA ARG A 18 0.16 -5.22 -8.73
C ARG A 18 -0.54 -4.71 -7.47
N LEU A 19 -0.43 -5.47 -6.38
CA LEU A 19 -0.82 -4.98 -5.06
C LEU A 19 0.09 -3.83 -4.61
N ALA A 20 -0.52 -2.68 -4.34
CA ALA A 20 0.10 -1.50 -3.80
C ALA A 20 -0.49 -1.19 -2.42
N ARG A 21 0.34 -0.71 -1.49
CA ARG A 21 -0.06 -0.33 -0.13
C ARG A 21 0.60 0.95 0.34
N ARG A 22 -0.12 1.72 1.16
CA ARG A 22 0.43 2.93 1.80
C ARG A 22 -0.10 3.09 3.21
N VAL A 23 0.81 3.47 4.13
CA VAL A 23 0.44 3.88 5.49
C VAL A 23 -0.02 5.33 5.44
N VAL A 24 -1.17 5.61 6.03
CA VAL A 24 -1.77 6.94 6.15
C VAL A 24 -2.12 7.22 7.61
N ALA A 25 -2.39 8.49 7.91
CA ALA A 25 -2.81 8.91 9.25
C ALA A 25 -4.09 8.20 9.70
N GLU A 26 -4.26 8.05 11.02
CA GLU A 26 -5.43 7.38 11.61
C GLU A 26 -6.78 8.00 11.19
N HIS A 27 -6.81 9.33 11.06
CA HIS A 27 -7.99 10.13 10.72
C HIS A 27 -8.03 10.57 9.25
N VAL A 28 -7.43 9.76 8.35
CA VAL A 28 -7.46 10.04 6.91
C VAL A 28 -8.90 10.19 6.40
N THR A 29 -9.11 11.15 5.51
CA THR A 29 -10.39 11.36 4.80
C THR A 29 -10.44 10.58 3.49
N GLU A 30 -11.64 10.36 2.94
CA GLU A 30 -11.81 9.69 1.64
C GLU A 30 -11.07 10.41 0.50
N ALA A 31 -11.10 11.75 0.50
CA ALA A 31 -10.39 12.54 -0.51
C ALA A 31 -8.87 12.35 -0.43
N GLU A 32 -8.32 12.20 0.78
CA GLU A 32 -6.91 11.92 1.00
C GLU A 32 -6.54 10.48 0.64
N VAL A 33 -7.43 9.51 0.87
CA VAL A 33 -7.28 8.13 0.36
C VAL A 33 -7.21 8.15 -1.17
N ALA A 34 -8.14 8.83 -1.84
CA ALA A 34 -8.13 8.96 -3.30
C ALA A 34 -6.88 9.69 -3.83
N ALA A 35 -6.38 10.68 -3.10
CA ALA A 35 -5.12 11.35 -3.43
C ALA A 35 -3.90 10.43 -3.23
N ALA A 36 -3.91 9.58 -2.19
CA ALA A 36 -2.85 8.61 -1.93
C ALA A 36 -2.74 7.55 -3.02
N ILE A 37 -3.88 7.03 -3.51
CA ILE A 37 -3.95 6.03 -4.59
C ILE A 37 -3.47 6.60 -5.93
N ARG A 38 -3.78 7.87 -6.23
CA ARG A 38 -3.40 8.52 -7.49
C ARG A 38 -1.90 8.80 -7.62
N ARG A 39 -1.16 8.82 -6.51
CA ARG A 39 0.29 9.03 -6.55
C ARG A 39 0.96 7.71 -6.93
N PRO A 40 1.88 7.71 -7.91
CA PRO A 40 2.73 6.55 -8.14
C PRO A 40 3.38 6.10 -6.84
N THR A 41 3.39 4.79 -6.58
CA THR A 41 4.20 4.22 -5.50
C THR A 41 5.66 4.27 -5.92
N GLU A 42 6.28 5.44 -5.78
CA GLU A 42 7.73 5.60 -5.92
C GLU A 42 8.39 5.11 -4.63
N GLY A 43 9.29 4.12 -4.76
CA GLY A 43 10.10 3.63 -3.65
C GLY A 43 10.35 2.12 -3.70
N ARG A 44 11.38 1.66 -2.98
CA ARG A 44 11.56 0.23 -2.73
C ARG A 44 10.38 -0.30 -1.94
N ARG A 45 9.77 -1.38 -2.41
CA ARG A 45 8.96 -2.26 -1.57
C ARG A 45 9.84 -2.67 -0.38
N HIS A 46 9.47 -2.22 0.81
CA HIS A 46 10.12 -2.68 2.04
C HIS A 46 9.58 -4.08 2.31
N LEU A 47 10.38 -5.09 1.93
CA LEU A 47 10.12 -6.49 2.19
C LEU A 47 10.62 -6.79 3.60
N MET A 48 9.75 -7.30 4.46
CA MET A 48 10.16 -8.04 5.66
C MET A 48 10.62 -9.45 5.25
N GLY A 49 11.44 -10.11 6.05
CA GLY A 49 12.04 -11.40 5.69
C GLY A 49 11.02 -12.53 5.45
N ASP A 50 9.81 -12.41 5.97
CA ASP A 50 8.67 -13.30 5.71
C ASP A 50 7.91 -12.97 4.42
N ASP A 51 8.02 -11.74 3.89
CA ASP A 51 7.45 -11.34 2.60
C ASP A 51 8.11 -12.07 1.42
N GLU A 52 9.31 -12.63 1.59
CA GLU A 52 10.00 -13.42 0.56
C GLU A 52 9.31 -14.77 0.29
N GLN A 53 8.49 -15.26 1.23
CA GLN A 53 7.72 -16.50 1.07
C GLN A 53 6.29 -16.26 0.56
N MET A 54 5.85 -15.00 0.43
CA MET A 54 4.52 -14.72 -0.08
C MET A 54 4.45 -14.94 -1.61
N PRO A 55 3.41 -15.63 -2.11
CA PRO A 55 3.20 -15.78 -3.55
C PRO A 55 3.13 -14.40 -4.23
N ARG A 56 3.55 -14.34 -5.50
CA ARG A 56 3.48 -13.10 -6.30
C ARG A 56 2.09 -12.47 -6.17
N ASP A 57 2.04 -11.19 -5.81
CA ASP A 57 0.84 -10.34 -5.77
C ASP A 57 0.32 -10.01 -7.18
N THR A 58 0.18 -11.04 -8.01
CA THR A 58 -0.38 -10.94 -9.35
C THR A 58 -1.63 -11.78 -9.37
N LEU A 59 -2.77 -11.14 -9.58
CA LEU A 59 -4.01 -11.86 -9.84
C LEU A 59 -3.83 -12.72 -11.11
N PRO A 60 -4.32 -13.97 -11.12
CA PRO A 60 -4.23 -14.82 -12.31
C PRO A 60 -4.96 -14.13 -13.47
N ARG A 61 -4.24 -13.97 -14.59
CA ARG A 61 -4.85 -13.49 -15.85
C ARG A 61 -5.81 -14.57 -16.35
N ARG A 62 -7.07 -14.23 -16.54
CA ARG A 62 -8.06 -15.07 -17.24
C ARG A 62 -7.90 -14.91 -18.74
#